data_AF-A0A3P1VIA8-F1
#
_entry.id   AF-A0A3P1VIA8-F1
#
_cell.length_a   1.000
_cell.length_b   1.000
_cell.length_c   1.000
_cell.angle_alpha   90.00
_cell.angle_beta   90.00
_cell.angle_gamma   90.00
#
_symmetry.space_group_name_H-M   'P 1'
#
loop_
_entity.id
_entity.type
_entity.pdbx_description
1 polymer ?
#
loop_
_entity_poly.entity_id
_entity_poly.type
_entity_poly.pdbx_seq_one_letter_code
_entity_poly.pdbx_strand_id
1 'polypeptide(L)' 'MALFSFLVSKFGIPAVAFFAGMKALKAWKEQQLGKLVVIILVAGFIVFFLENPETVLNATKPIWSKLIEVVK' A
#
# COMPACT_ATOMS: atom_id res chain seq x y z
N MET A 1 14.97 13.03 2.29
CA MET A 1 13.50 13.03 2.09
C MET A 1 13.06 13.33 0.66
N ALA A 2 13.67 14.29 -0.07
CA ALA A 2 13.23 14.67 -1.42
C ALA A 2 13.36 13.56 -2.49
N LEU A 3 14.47 12.81 -2.54
CA LEU A 3 14.66 11.73 -3.53
C LEU A 3 13.71 10.55 -3.32
N PHE A 4 13.43 10.19 -2.07
CA PHE A 4 12.48 9.12 -1.75
C PHE A 4 11.05 9.54 -2.09
N SER A 5 10.62 10.73 -1.67
CA SER A 5 9.31 11.27 -2.06
C SER A 5 9.17 11.43 -3.58
N PHE A 6 10.24 11.82 -4.28
CA PHE A 6 10.28 11.88 -5.73
C PHE A 6 10.15 10.50 -6.39
N LEU A 7 10.90 9.50 -5.94
CA LEU A 7 10.82 8.13 -6.44
C LEU A 7 9.44 7.52 -6.19
N VAL A 8 8.90 7.74 -5.00
CA VAL A 8 7.56 7.29 -4.62
C VAL A 8 6.49 7.96 -5.48
N SER A 9 6.55 9.28 -5.67
CA SER A 9 5.60 10.01 -6.49
C SER A 9 5.68 9.64 -7.98
N LYS A 10 6.90 9.46 -8.50
CA LYS A 10 7.13 9.20 -9.94
C LYS A 10 7.02 7.74 -10.34
N PHE A 11 7.29 6.81 -9.43
CA PHE A 11 7.31 5.37 -9.74
C PHE A 11 6.42 4.55 -8.80
N GLY A 12 6.45 4.84 -7.50
CA GLY A 12 5.67 4.10 -6.50
C GLY A 12 4.15 4.21 -6.71
N ILE A 13 3.62 5.42 -6.72
CA ILE A 13 2.17 5.67 -6.89
C ILE A 13 1.68 5.16 -8.26
N PRO A 14 2.35 5.45 -9.40
CA PRO A 14 1.95 4.91 -10.69
C PRO A 14 2.00 3.38 -10.77
N ALA A 15 3.00 2.74 -10.17
CA ALA A 15 3.06 1.28 -10.14
C ALA A 15 1.88 0.71 -9.34
N VAL A 16 1.60 1.24 -8.15
CA VAL A 16 0.47 0.81 -7.31
C VAL A 16 -0.86 1.02 -8.04
N ALA A 17 -1.04 2.17 -8.70
CA ALA A 17 -2.22 2.44 -9.52
C ALA A 17 -2.37 1.45 -10.70
N PHE A 18 -1.26 1.13 -11.38
CA PHE A 18 -1.25 0.16 -12.47
C PHE A 18 -1.63 -1.24 -11.98
N PHE A 19 -1.01 -1.71 -10.89
CA PHE A 19 -1.31 -3.02 -10.31
C PHE A 19 -2.74 -3.11 -9.76
N ALA A 20 -3.21 -2.07 -9.07
CA ALA A 20 -4.57 -1.98 -8.58
C ALA A 20 -5.57 -1.96 -9.75
N GLY A 21 -5.30 -1.18 -10.80
CA GLY A 21 -6.12 -1.12 -12.01
C GLY A 21 -6.21 -2.47 -12.72
N MET A 22 -5.09 -3.15 -12.92
CA MET A 22 -5.06 -4.50 -13.53
C MET A 22 -5.86 -5.52 -12.71
N LYS A 23 -5.70 -5.53 -11.38
CA LYS A 23 -6.46 -6.42 -10.50
C LYS A 23 -7.94 -6.05 -10.44
N ALA A 24 -8.27 -4.77 -10.41
CA ALA A 24 -9.65 -4.28 -10.42
C ALA A 24 -10.35 -4.65 -11.72
N LEU A 25 -9.70 -4.49 -12.88
CA LEU A 25 -10.22 -4.93 -14.18
C LEU A 25 -10.50 -6.43 -14.22
N LYS A 26 -9.58 -7.24 -13.67
CA LYS A 26 -9.77 -8.69 -13.57
C LYS A 26 -10.94 -9.04 -12.65
N ALA A 27 -11.02 -8.43 -11.47
CA ALA A 27 -12.12 -8.65 -10.52
C ALA A 27 -13.47 -8.17 -11.07
N TRP A 28 -13.49 -7.08 -11.84
CA TRP A 28 -14.66 -6.58 -12.54
C TRP A 28 -15.14 -7.58 -13.59
N LYS A 29 -14.23 -8.11 -14.41
CA LYS A 29 -14.53 -9.14 -15.42
C LYS A 29 -15.08 -10.42 -14.78
N GLU A 30 -14.59 -10.78 -13.60
CA GLU A 30 -15.05 -11.94 -12.83
C GLU A 30 -16.29 -11.66 -11.96
N GLN A 31 -16.88 -10.45 -12.03
CA GLN A 31 -17.99 -9.97 -11.18
C GLN A 31 -17.76 -10.11 -9.67
N GLN A 32 -16.50 -10.09 -9.23
CA GLN A 32 -16.12 -10.21 -7.84
C GLN A 32 -16.10 -8.84 -7.15
N LEU A 33 -17.28 -8.27 -6.93
CA LEU A 33 -17.46 -6.95 -6.30
C LEU A 33 -16.77 -6.85 -4.94
N GLY A 34 -16.82 -7.90 -4.12
CA GLY A 34 -16.14 -7.93 -2.82
C GLY A 34 -14.61 -7.80 -2.95
N LYS A 35 -14.00 -8.43 -3.95
CA LYS A 35 -12.56 -8.29 -4.20
C LYS A 35 -12.22 -6.90 -4.73
N LEU A 36 -13.09 -6.29 -5.50
CA LEU A 36 -12.90 -4.92 -6.02
C LEU A 36 -12.79 -3.91 -4.87
N VAL A 37 -13.66 -4.00 -3.87
CA VAL A 37 -13.62 -3.15 -2.67
C VAL A 37 -12.31 -3.34 -1.91
N VAL A 38 -11.88 -4.59 -1.70
CA VAL A 38 -10.60 -4.89 -1.04
C VAL A 38 -9.43 -4.33 -1.83
N ILE A 39 -9.43 -4.44 -3.16
CA ILE A 39 -8.36 -3.89 -4.01
C ILE A 39 -8.27 -2.37 -3.85
N ILE A 40 -9.40 -1.67 -3.82
CA ILE A 40 -9.44 -0.21 -3.63
C ILE A 40 -8.93 0.16 -2.24
N LEU A 41 -9.36 -0.54 -1.19
CA LEU A 41 -8.91 -0.29 0.18
C LEU A 41 -7.41 -0.52 0.34
N VAL A 42 -6.89 -1.63 -0.20
CA VAL A 42 -5.45 -1.95 -0.15
C VAL A 42 -4.65 -0.94 -0.97
N ALA A 43 -5.10 -0.58 -2.17
CA ALA A 43 -4.42 0.43 -2.99
C ALA A 43 -4.39 1.79 -2.30
N GLY A 44 -5.52 2.24 -1.73
CA GLY A 44 -5.60 3.48 -0.97
C GLY A 44 -4.70 3.48 0.26
N PHE A 45 -4.63 2.36 0.98
CA PHE A 45 -3.72 2.21 2.12
C PHE A 45 -2.25 2.28 1.69
N ILE A 46 -1.88 1.64 0.58
CA ILE A 46 -0.51 1.70 0.06
C ILE A 46 -0.14 3.12 -0.36
N VAL A 47 -1.04 3.84 -1.06
CA VAL A 47 -0.79 5.25 -1.41
C VAL A 47 -0.65 6.12 -0.16
N PHE A 48 -1.53 5.93 0.83
CA PHE A 48 -1.44 6.65 2.11
C PHE A 48 -0.11 6.38 2.84
N PHE A 49 0.35 5.12 2.85
CA PHE A 49 1.66 4.75 3.40
C PHE A 49 2.81 5.43 2.66
N LEU A 50 2.74 5.46 1.33
CA LEU A 50 3.75 6.08 0.48
C LEU A 50 3.83 7.60 0.66
N GLU A 51 2.70 8.26 0.90
CA GLU A 51 2.63 9.70 1.19
C GLU A 51 3.03 10.04 2.63
N ASN A 52 2.67 9.19 3.60
CA ASN A 52 2.87 9.42 5.02
C ASN A 52 3.59 8.25 5.71
N PRO A 53 4.80 7.89 5.27
CA PRO A 53 5.49 6.69 5.75
C PRO A 53 5.81 6.77 7.23
N GLU A 54 6.17 7.94 7.75
CA GLU A 54 6.49 8.12 9.16
C GLU A 54 5.28 7.88 10.06
N THR A 55 4.09 8.35 9.66
CA THR A 55 2.85 8.14 10.41
C THR A 55 2.51 6.66 10.54
N VAL A 56 2.60 5.91 9.45
CA VAL A 56 2.28 4.49 9.46
C VAL A 56 3.38 3.67 10.15
N LEU A 57 4.65 3.98 9.92
CA LEU A 57 5.76 3.32 10.63
C LEU A 57 5.70 3.58 12.13
N ASN A 58 5.37 4.79 12.56
CA ASN A 58 5.19 5.12 13.97
C ASN A 58 3.97 4.44 14.59
N ALA A 59 2.86 4.32 13.85
CA ALA A 59 1.69 3.58 14.32
C ALA A 59 1.95 2.06 14.40
N THR A 60 2.82 1.53 13.55
CA THR A 60 3.18 0.10 13.52
C THR A 60 4.41 -0.24 14.36
N LYS A 61 5.13 0.75 14.93
CA LYS A 61 6.24 0.55 15.89
C LYS A 61 5.98 -0.53 16.95
N PRO A 62 4.84 -0.56 17.66
CA PRO A 62 4.58 -1.61 18.66
C PRO A 62 4.50 -3.01 18.07
N ILE A 63 4.12 -3.16 16.79
CA ILE A 63 4.08 -4.44 16.08
C ILE A 63 5.49 -4.88 15.70
N TRP A 64 6.31 -3.97 15.17
CA TRP A 64 7.70 -4.23 14.84
C TRP A 64 8.56 -4.53 16.07
N SER A 65 8.31 -3.85 17.18
CA SER A 65 8.99 -4.10 18.45
C SER A 65 8.75 -5.53 18.94
N LYS A 66 7.49 -6.00 18.87
CA LYS A 66 7.15 -7.38 19.23
C LYS A 66 7.74 -8.41 18.26
N LEU A 67 7.79 -8.11 16.96
CA LEU A 67 8.43 -8.98 15.97
C LEU A 67 9.93 -9.14 16.21
N ILE A 68 10.63 -8.04 16.54
CA ILE A 68 12.05 -8.07 16.86
C ILE A 68 12.31 -8.86 18.15
N GLU A 69 11.44 -8.75 19.16
CA GLU A 69 11.53 -9.56 20.38
C GLU A 69 11.35 -11.05 20.14
N VAL A 70 10.49 -11.45 19.19
CA VAL A 70 10.25 -12.88 18.86
C VAL A 70 11.38 -13.50 18.03
N VAL A 71 12.13 -12.68 17.29
CA VAL A 71 13.26 -13.13 16.46
C VAL A 71 14.58 -13.19 17.26
N LYS A 72 14.60 -12.61 18.46
CA LYS A 72 15.78 -12.56 19.34
C LYS A 72 15.88 -13.79 20.25
#